data_AF-A0A7X2MSQ1-F1
#
_entry.id   AF-A0A7X2MSQ1-F1
#
_cell.length_a   1.000
_cell.length_b   1.000
_cell.length_c   1.000
_cell.angle_alpha   90.00
_cell.angle_beta   90.00
_cell.angle_gamma   90.00
#
_symmetry.space_group_name_H-M   'P 1'
#
loop_
_entity.id
_entity.type
_entity.pdbx_description
1 polymer ?
#
loop_
_entity_poly.entity_id
_entity_poly.type
_entity_poly.pdbx_seq_one_letter_code
_entity_poly.pdbx_strand_id
1 'polypeptide(L)' 'TGVPLVYEFDENFKPLKRYYLGDQDEIAAKAAAVANQGKAK' A
#
# COMPACT_ATOMS: atom_id res chain seq x y z
N THR A 1 3.62 -4.68 -7.72
CA THR A 1 3.21 -5.24 -6.41
C THR A 1 1.72 -5.04 -6.24
N GLY A 2 0.95 -6.12 -6.13
CA GLY A 2 -0.52 -6.09 -6.00
C GLY A 2 -0.96 -6.18 -4.53
N VAL A 3 -0.52 -5.23 -3.70
CA VAL A 3 -0.91 -5.23 -2.29
C VAL A 3 -2.32 -4.64 -2.17
N PRO A 4 -3.28 -5.35 -1.56
CA PRO A 4 -4.64 -4.85 -1.42
C PRO A 4 -4.69 -3.60 -0.54
N LEU A 5 -5.33 -2.55 -1.06
CA LEU A 5 -5.58 -1.30 -0.35
C LEU A 5 -6.99 -1.34 0.23
N VAL A 6 -7.09 -1.26 1.55
CA VAL A 6 -8.36 -1.32 2.29
C VAL A 6 -8.82 0.08 2.61
N TYR A 7 -10.11 0.33 2.41
CA TYR A 7 -10.80 1.55 2.81
C TYR A 7 -11.85 1.22 3.87
N GLU A 8 -11.80 1.97 4.97
CA GLU A 8 -12.86 1.97 5.98
C GLU A 8 -13.76 3.17 5.73
N PHE A 9 -15.07 2.93 5.72
CA PHE A 9 -16.09 3.96 5.51
C PHE A 9 -16.98 4.10 6.76
N ASP A 10 -17.50 5.30 6.99
CA ASP A 10 -18.56 5.53 7.96
C ASP A 10 -19.93 5.12 7.41
N GLU A 11 -20.97 5.19 8.25
CA GLU A 11 -22.36 4.88 7.87
C GLU A 11 -22.91 5.78 6.76
N ASN A 12 -22.26 6.92 6.49
CA ASN A 12 -22.60 7.85 5.42
C ASN A 12 -21.71 7.66 4.17
N PHE A 13 -21.01 6.53 4.05
CA PHE A 13 -20.08 6.21 2.97
C PHE A 13 -18.91 7.20 2.82
N LYS A 14 -18.50 7.90 3.88
CA LYS A 14 -17.28 8.73 3.85
C LYS A 14 -16.06 7.91 4.21
N PRO A 15 -14.95 8.02 3.45
CA PRO A 15 -13.73 7.29 3.74
C PRO A 15 -13.08 7.84 5.01
N LEU A 16 -12.97 6.99 6.04
CA LEU A 16 -12.35 7.31 7.32
C LEU A 16 -10.83 7.04 7.28
N LYS A 17 -10.45 5.90 6.71
CA LYS A 17 -9.06 5.44 6.69
C LYS A 17 -8.76 4.68 5.41
N ARG A 18 -7.49 4.75 4.98
CA ARG A 18 -6.93 3.90 3.94
C ARG A 18 -5.59 3.35 4.40
N TYR A 19 -5.42 2.04 4.30
CA TYR A 19 -4.15 1.39 4.61
C TYR A 19 -4.01 0.12 3.78
N TYR A 20 -2.76 -0.25 3.51
CA TYR A 20 -2.47 -1.51 2.83
C TYR A 20 -2.61 -2.66 3.84
N LEU A 21 -3.29 -3.74 3.44
CA LEU A 21 -3.46 -4.93 4.28
C LEU A 21 -2.18 -5.79 4.20
N GLY A 22 -1.51 -5.98 5.34
CA GLY A 22 -0.28 -6.76 5.44
C GLY A 22 0.75 -6.12 6.38
N ASP A 23 1.87 -6.80 6.56
CA ASP A 23 2.98 -6.31 7.38
C ASP A 23 3.62 -5.07 6.73
N GLN A 24 3.69 -3.95 7.48
CA GLN A 24 4.19 -2.68 6.95
C GLN A 24 5.66 -2.78 6.53
N ASP A 25 6.44 -3.65 7.18
CA ASP A 25 7.83 -3.92 6.83
C ASP A 25 7.96 -4.62 5.47
N GLU A 26 7.06 -5.58 5.15
CA GLU A 26 7.04 -6.23 3.83
C GLU A 26 6.66 -5.25 2.71
N ILE A 27 5.75 -4.32 2.99
CA ILE A 27 5.29 -3.32 2.02
C ILE A 27 6.41 -2.31 1.74
N ALA A 28 7.11 -1.85 2.78
CA ALA A 28 8.27 -0.98 2.65
C ALA A 28 9.42 -1.65 1.87
N ALA A 29 9.72 -2.91 2.16
CA ALA A 29 10.74 -3.68 1.44
C ALA A 29 10.41 -3.84 -0.05
N LYS A 30 9.14 -4.15 -0.38
CA LYS A 30 8.69 -4.27 -1.78
C LYS A 30 8.67 -2.91 -2.49
N ALA A 31 8.32 -1.83 -1.80
CA ALA A 31 8.40 -0.48 -2.36
C ALA A 31 9.86 -0.07 -2.67
N ALA A 32 10.80 -0.40 -1.78
CA ALA A 32 12.23 -0.18 -2.01
C ALA A 32 12.77 -1.00 -3.18
N ALA A 33 12.32 -2.26 -3.32
CA ALA A 33 12.68 -3.11 -4.46
C ALA A 33 12.18 -2.55 -5.80
N VAL A 34 10.93 -2.05 -5.85
CA VAL A 34 10.37 -1.41 -7.06
C VAL A 34 11.08 -0.09 -7.38
N ALA A 35 11.40 0.73 -6.37
CA ALA A 35 12.13 1.98 -6.59
C ALA A 35 13.53 1.73 -7.19
N ASN A 36 14.18 0.64 -6.80
CA ASN A 36 15.49 0.26 -7.35
C ASN A 36 15.39 -0.41 -8.73
N GLN A 37 14.23 -0.93 -9.13
CA GLN A 37 14.01 -1.51 -10.45
C GLN A 37 14.08 -0.44 -11.57
N GLY A 38 13.84 0.83 -11.26
CA GLY A 38 13.94 1.96 -12.20
C GLY A 38 15.36 2.53 -12.38
N LYS A 39 16.35 2.09 -11.60
CA LYS A 39 17.74 2.58 -11.70
C LYS A 39 18.59 1.85 -12.75
N ALA A 40 17.99 0.95 -13.53
CA ALA A 40 18.65 0.21 -14.60
C ALA A 40 18.20 0.70 -15.98
N LYS A 41 18.54 1.95 -16.31
CA LYS A 41 19.17 2.29 -17.60
C LYS A 41 19.74 3.70 -17.58
#